data_AF-Q0ALS5-F1
#
_entry.id   AF-Q0ALS5-F1
#
_cell.length_a   1.000
_cell.length_b   1.000
_cell.length_c   1.000
_cell.angle_alpha   90.00
_cell.angle_beta   90.00
_cell.angle_gamma   90.00
#
_symmetry.space_group_name_H-M   'P 1'
#
loop_
_entity.id
_entity.type
_entity.pdbx_description
1 polymer ?
#
loop_
_entity_poly.entity_id
_entity_poly.type
_entity_poly.pdbx_seq_one_letter_code
_entity_poly.pdbx_strand_id
1 'polypeptide(L)'
;MTYFPPSNGAVSKQLRTVLATKLDRVEVPTDLVRYLFILCATSAEFDEDEYVQRNPDVGDAISRGRVASALDHFLRQGFQEGRDYSLKCQEQEYLSHNPDIAAAFESGDIVNVSAHFHETGYAEGRVGSHAQMRAARYIRGAE
;
A
#
# COMPACT_ATOMS: atom_id res chain seq x y z
N MET A 1 -13.22 -10.58 -5.00
CA MET A 1 -11.98 -11.30 -4.63
C MET A 1 -10.90 -10.24 -4.59
N THR A 2 -10.36 -9.95 -3.41
CA THR A 2 -9.56 -8.75 -3.19
C THR A 2 -8.12 -9.15 -2.91
N TYR A 3 -7.25 -8.95 -3.88
CA TYR A 3 -5.82 -9.16 -3.75
C TYR A 3 -5.21 -7.92 -3.10
N PHE A 4 -4.24 -8.10 -2.21
CA PHE A 4 -3.46 -6.99 -1.65
C PHE A 4 -2.00 -7.38 -1.76
N PRO A 5 -1.21 -6.68 -2.57
CA PRO A 5 0.21 -6.95 -2.64
C PRO A 5 0.87 -6.60 -1.30
N PRO A 6 1.80 -7.44 -0.78
CA PRO A 6 2.75 -7.02 0.24
C PRO A 6 3.47 -5.71 -0.16
N SER A 7 4.22 -5.08 0.76
CA SER A 7 5.07 -3.93 0.41
C SER A 7 5.85 -4.19 -0.89
N ASN A 8 6.09 -3.16 -1.71
CA ASN A 8 6.78 -3.30 -3.00
C ASN A 8 8.08 -4.12 -2.89
N GLY A 9 8.78 -4.04 -1.75
CA GLY A 9 9.94 -4.88 -1.43
C GLY A 9 9.64 -6.37 -1.21
N ALA A 10 8.56 -6.72 -0.51
CA ALA A 10 8.16 -8.10 -0.27
C ALA A 10 7.49 -8.75 -1.50
N VAL A 11 6.69 -8.01 -2.28
CA VAL A 11 6.15 -8.47 -3.57
C VAL A 11 7.25 -8.69 -4.57
N SER A 12 8.17 -7.74 -4.71
CA SER A 12 9.30 -7.91 -5.64
C SER A 12 10.19 -9.08 -5.23
N LYS A 13 10.40 -9.32 -3.94
CA LYS A 13 11.13 -10.48 -3.42
C LYS A 13 10.37 -11.79 -3.66
N GLN A 14 9.07 -11.84 -3.39
CA GLN A 14 8.25 -13.03 -3.61
C GLN A 14 8.05 -13.33 -5.10
N LEU A 15 7.86 -12.33 -5.95
CA LEU A 15 7.86 -12.49 -7.41
C LEU A 15 9.21 -13.04 -7.88
N ARG A 16 10.34 -12.52 -7.39
CA ARG A 16 11.66 -13.08 -7.71
C ARG A 16 11.79 -14.54 -7.27
N THR A 17 11.29 -14.90 -6.09
CA THR A 17 11.33 -16.29 -5.58
C THR A 17 10.42 -17.23 -6.38
N VAL A 18 9.21 -16.80 -6.74
CA VAL A 18 8.26 -17.60 -7.53
C VAL A 18 8.71 -17.74 -8.98
N LEU A 19 9.34 -16.70 -9.55
CA LEU A 19 9.91 -16.71 -10.90
C LEU A 19 11.26 -17.44 -10.97
N ALA A 20 11.94 -17.66 -9.85
CA ALA A 20 13.18 -18.44 -9.80
C ALA A 20 12.96 -19.95 -10.01
N THR A 21 11.72 -20.44 -9.93
CA THR A 21 11.36 -21.82 -10.28
C THR A 21 10.88 -21.94 -11.72
N LYS A 22 11.85 -22.01 -12.66
CA LYS A 22 11.72 -22.56 -14.02
C LYS A 22 10.74 -21.87 -15.01
N LEU A 23 10.61 -20.55 -14.97
CA LEU A 23 10.11 -19.79 -16.14
C LEU A 23 11.00 -18.55 -16.29
N ASP A 24 11.80 -18.49 -17.35
CA ASP A 24 12.75 -17.40 -17.57
C ASP A 24 12.06 -16.03 -17.64
N ARG A 25 10.78 -15.98 -18.03
CA ARG A 25 9.84 -14.85 -17.86
C ARG A 25 8.40 -15.37 -17.81
N VAL A 26 7.56 -14.75 -16.97
CA VAL A 26 6.09 -14.84 -17.06
C VAL A 26 5.60 -13.52 -17.65
N GLU A 27 5.16 -13.55 -18.91
CA GLU A 27 4.55 -12.38 -19.54
C GLU A 27 3.12 -12.23 -19.01
N VAL A 28 2.90 -11.18 -18.22
CA VAL A 28 1.56 -10.80 -17.75
C VAL A 28 1.12 -9.61 -18.60
N PRO A 29 -0.05 -9.67 -19.27
CA PRO A 29 -0.57 -8.53 -20.02
C PRO A 29 -0.64 -7.29 -19.13
N THR A 30 -0.11 -6.16 -19.63
CA THR A 30 -0.08 -4.89 -18.87
C THR A 30 -1.45 -4.49 -18.37
N ASP A 31 -2.50 -4.74 -19.17
CA ASP A 31 -3.87 -4.47 -18.80
C ASP A 31 -4.37 -5.36 -17.66
N LEU A 32 -3.88 -6.60 -17.57
CA LEU A 32 -4.20 -7.52 -16.46
C LEU A 32 -3.48 -7.10 -15.18
N VAL A 33 -2.21 -6.71 -15.25
CA VAL A 33 -1.49 -6.14 -14.10
C VAL A 33 -2.19 -4.87 -13.64
N ARG A 34 -2.51 -3.97 -14.58
CA ARG A 34 -3.23 -2.72 -14.32
C ARG A 34 -4.61 -2.97 -13.73
N TYR A 35 -5.36 -3.95 -14.24
CA TYR A 35 -6.67 -4.36 -13.72
C TYR A 35 -6.57 -4.94 -12.30
N LEU A 36 -5.57 -5.79 -12.04
CA LEU A 36 -5.32 -6.32 -10.70
C LEU A 36 -4.93 -5.18 -9.74
N PHE A 37 -4.09 -4.25 -10.15
CA PHE A 37 -3.76 -3.05 -9.37
C PHE A 37 -4.97 -2.15 -9.15
N ILE A 38 -5.80 -1.91 -10.17
CA ILE A 38 -7.06 -1.15 -10.03
C ILE A 38 -8.00 -1.87 -9.06
N LEU A 39 -8.13 -3.20 -9.12
CA LEU A 39 -8.95 -3.96 -8.16
C LEU A 39 -8.41 -3.91 -6.74
N CYS A 40 -7.09 -3.99 -6.56
CA CYS A 40 -6.45 -3.78 -5.25
C CYS A 40 -6.69 -2.35 -4.77
N ALA A 41 -6.55 -1.36 -5.65
CA ALA A 41 -6.52 0.04 -5.28
C ALA A 41 -7.91 0.66 -5.06
N THR A 42 -8.92 0.16 -5.76
CA THR A 42 -10.32 0.57 -5.55
C THR A 42 -10.98 -0.12 -4.36
N SER A 43 -10.29 -1.08 -3.75
CA SER A 43 -10.70 -1.78 -2.52
C SER A 43 -9.76 -1.55 -1.33
N ALA A 44 -8.55 -1.06 -1.59
CA ALA A 44 -7.61 -0.56 -0.61
C ALA A 44 -7.93 0.91 -0.35
N GLU A 45 -8.02 1.26 0.92
CA GLU A 45 -8.16 2.63 1.38
C GLU A 45 -6.95 3.46 0.93
N PHE A 46 -6.96 3.99 -0.31
CA PHE A 46 -5.88 4.83 -0.81
C PHE A 46 -5.88 6.14 -0.02
N ASP A 47 -4.71 6.53 0.46
CA ASP A 47 -4.52 7.81 1.12
C ASP A 47 -4.01 8.84 0.10
N GLU A 48 -4.95 9.58 -0.49
CA GLU A 48 -4.62 10.61 -1.48
C GLU A 48 -3.79 11.74 -0.87
N ASP A 49 -4.05 12.10 0.39
CA ASP A 49 -3.37 13.20 1.07
C ASP A 49 -1.91 12.84 1.35
N GLU A 50 -1.67 11.66 1.93
CA GLU A 50 -0.31 11.14 2.13
C GLU A 50 0.43 10.97 0.80
N TYR A 51 -0.27 10.47 -0.23
CA TYR A 51 0.34 10.32 -1.55
C TYR A 51 0.78 11.66 -2.14
N VAL A 52 -0.05 12.70 -2.06
CA VAL A 52 0.31 14.06 -2.53
C VAL A 52 1.41 14.67 -1.67
N GLN A 53 1.40 14.45 -0.35
CA GLN A 53 2.44 14.93 0.55
C GLN A 53 3.82 14.37 0.19
N ARG A 54 3.90 13.08 -0.18
CA ARG A 54 5.13 12.44 -0.67
C ARG A 54 5.49 12.80 -2.10
N ASN A 55 4.50 13.20 -2.89
CA ASN A 55 4.61 13.48 -4.31
C ASN A 55 4.05 14.86 -4.65
N PRO A 56 4.71 15.96 -4.27
CA PRO A 56 4.15 17.31 -4.44
C PRO A 56 3.86 17.67 -5.90
N ASP A 57 4.60 17.09 -6.85
CA ASP A 57 4.38 17.26 -8.29
C ASP A 57 3.02 16.73 -8.76
N VAL A 58 2.46 15.75 -8.05
CA VAL A 58 1.12 15.21 -8.30
C VAL A 58 0.07 16.22 -7.86
N GLY A 59 0.26 16.88 -6.71
CA GLY A 59 -0.61 17.98 -6.26
C GLY A 59 -0.66 19.13 -7.27
N ASP A 60 0.50 19.47 -7.85
CA ASP A 60 0.60 20.44 -8.95
C ASP A 60 -0.12 19.96 -10.22
N ALA A 61 -0.04 18.67 -10.55
CA ALA A 61 -0.72 18.11 -11.71
C ALA A 61 -2.25 18.10 -11.53
N ILE A 62 -2.73 17.79 -10.32
CA ILE A 62 -4.16 17.82 -9.96
C ILE A 62 -4.70 19.24 -10.03
N SER A 63 -4.02 20.21 -9.40
CA SER A 63 -4.46 21.62 -9.39
C SER A 63 -4.53 22.24 -10.79
N ARG A 64 -3.69 21.75 -11.71
CA ARG A 64 -3.70 22.16 -13.13
C ARG A 64 -4.64 21.34 -14.01
N GLY A 65 -5.40 20.41 -13.43
CA GLY A 65 -6.34 19.54 -14.16
C GLY A 65 -5.68 18.56 -15.13
N ARG A 66 -4.38 18.30 -14.98
CA ARG A 66 -3.66 17.33 -15.84
C ARG A 66 -3.96 15.89 -15.45
N VAL A 67 -4.34 15.68 -14.19
CA VAL A 67 -4.74 14.39 -13.64
C VAL A 67 -5.97 14.59 -12.78
N ALA A 68 -6.89 13.62 -12.78
CA ALA A 68 -8.19 13.76 -12.11
C ALA A 68 -8.10 13.68 -10.57
N SER A 69 -7.17 12.87 -10.05
CA SER A 69 -6.95 12.67 -8.62
C SER A 69 -5.57 12.05 -8.35
N ALA A 70 -5.18 11.94 -7.08
CA ALA A 70 -3.92 11.29 -6.72
C ALA A 70 -3.95 9.78 -7.04
N LEU A 71 -5.11 9.15 -6.84
CA LEU A 71 -5.33 7.76 -7.21
C LEU A 71 -5.25 7.57 -8.73
N ASP A 72 -5.87 8.47 -9.51
CA ASP A 72 -5.77 8.45 -10.97
C ASP A 72 -4.32 8.59 -11.44
N HIS A 73 -3.52 9.44 -10.78
CA HIS A 73 -2.09 9.55 -11.05
C HIS A 73 -1.39 8.22 -10.80
N PHE A 74 -1.55 7.64 -9.61
CA PHE A 74 -0.87 6.41 -9.24
C PHE A 74 -1.16 5.27 -10.22
N LEU A 75 -2.44 5.06 -10.53
CA LEU A 75 -2.92 3.99 -11.41
C LEU A 75 -2.46 4.15 -12.86
N ARG A 76 -2.30 5.39 -13.33
CA ARG A 76 -1.90 5.65 -14.72
C ARG A 76 -0.39 5.71 -14.90
N GLN A 77 0.32 6.26 -13.92
CA GLN A 77 1.71 6.71 -14.06
C GLN A 77 2.55 6.33 -12.83
N GLY A 78 2.07 6.64 -11.63
CA GLY A 78 2.88 6.54 -10.40
C GLY A 78 3.47 5.15 -10.16
N PHE A 79 2.71 4.08 -10.39
CA PHE A 79 3.23 2.71 -10.26
C PHE A 79 4.38 2.41 -11.25
N GLN A 80 4.25 2.87 -12.51
CA GLN A 80 5.28 2.68 -13.53
C GLN A 80 6.52 3.53 -13.26
N GLU A 81 6.34 4.68 -12.61
CA GLU A 81 7.41 5.54 -12.12
C GLU A 81 8.10 4.98 -10.86
N GLY A 82 7.61 3.86 -10.31
CA GLY A 82 8.15 3.24 -9.10
C GLY A 82 7.76 3.93 -7.80
N ARG A 83 6.69 4.75 -7.82
CA ARG A 83 6.14 5.37 -6.60
C ARG A 83 5.40 4.32 -5.78
N ASP A 84 5.41 4.50 -4.46
CA ASP A 84 4.74 3.60 -3.53
C ASP A 84 3.24 3.90 -3.42
N TYR A 85 2.47 2.85 -3.14
CA TYR A 85 1.03 2.96 -2.87
C TYR A 85 0.82 3.47 -1.44
N SER A 86 0.09 4.58 -1.27
CA SER A 86 -0.25 5.10 0.05
C SER A 86 -1.52 4.43 0.58
N LEU A 87 -1.39 3.65 1.67
CA LEU A 87 -2.52 3.04 2.37
C LEU A 87 -2.95 3.92 3.54
N LYS A 88 -4.25 4.09 3.76
CA LYS A 88 -4.74 4.80 4.96
C LYS A 88 -4.30 4.09 6.23
N CYS A 89 -3.94 4.89 7.23
CA CYS A 89 -3.79 4.42 8.60
C CYS A 89 -5.04 4.81 9.41
N GLN A 90 -5.78 3.83 9.93
CA GLN A 90 -6.79 4.08 10.94
C GLN A 90 -6.13 3.96 12.32
N GLU A 91 -5.69 5.08 12.90
CA GLU A 91 -4.81 5.08 14.08
C GLU A 91 -5.31 4.20 15.22
N GLN A 92 -6.58 4.31 15.61
CA GLN A 92 -7.14 3.50 16.72
C GLN A 92 -7.08 2.01 16.40
N GLU A 93 -7.40 1.63 15.16
CA GLU A 93 -7.29 0.24 14.73
C GLU A 93 -5.82 -0.19 14.69
N TYR A 94 -4.93 0.63 14.14
CA TYR A 94 -3.51 0.32 14.07
C TYR A 94 -2.91 0.08 15.47
N LEU A 95 -3.21 0.93 16.45
CA LEU A 95 -2.79 0.73 17.84
C LEU A 95 -3.38 -0.55 18.43
N SER A 96 -4.66 -0.85 18.19
CA SER A 96 -5.29 -2.07 18.70
C SER A 96 -4.67 -3.38 18.18
N HIS A 97 -4.12 -3.37 16.96
CA HIS A 97 -3.48 -4.55 16.35
C HIS A 97 -1.98 -4.65 16.65
N ASN A 98 -1.37 -3.56 17.12
CA ASN A 98 0.07 -3.47 17.32
C ASN A 98 0.33 -2.99 18.76
N PRO A 99 0.20 -3.88 19.77
CA PRO A 99 0.33 -3.51 21.18
C PRO A 99 1.69 -2.89 21.54
N ASP A 100 2.74 -3.25 20.80
CA ASP A 100 4.07 -2.68 20.94
C ASP A 100 4.12 -1.20 20.49
N ILE A 101 3.41 -0.87 19.41
CA ILE A 101 3.24 0.51 18.94
C ILE A 101 2.34 1.30 19.89
N ALA A 102 1.29 0.68 20.45
CA ALA A 102 0.46 1.31 21.47
C ALA A 102 1.28 1.68 22.72
N ALA A 103 2.12 0.78 23.21
CA ALA A 103 3.01 1.06 24.33
C ALA A 103 4.03 2.18 24.01
N ALA A 104 4.60 2.18 22.80
CA ALA A 104 5.49 3.23 22.34
C ALA A 104 4.80 4.60 22.17
N PHE A 105 3.52 4.61 21.78
CA PHE A 105 2.71 5.82 21.71
C PHE A 105 2.37 6.36 23.11
N GLU A 106 1.97 5.49 24.04
CA GLU A 106 1.64 5.87 25.42
C GLU A 106 2.85 6.39 26.20
N SER A 107 4.05 5.86 25.93
CA SER A 107 5.30 6.32 26.54
C SER A 107 5.86 7.59 25.89
N GLY A 108 5.33 8.00 24.74
CA GLY A 108 5.76 9.18 23.99
C GLY A 108 6.96 8.94 23.05
N ASP A 109 7.43 7.70 22.91
CA ASP A 109 8.49 7.32 21.96
C ASP A 109 8.01 7.46 20.51
N ILE A 110 6.73 7.19 20.26
CA ILE A 110 6.04 7.48 19.00
C ILE A 110 5.05 8.62 19.25
N VAL A 111 5.22 9.73 18.54
CA VAL A 111 4.32 10.89 18.64
C VAL A 111 3.25 10.87 17.55
N ASN A 112 3.59 10.39 16.36
CA ASN A 112 2.68 10.33 15.22
C ASN A 112 2.57 8.89 14.73
N VAL A 113 1.45 8.27 15.05
CA VAL A 113 1.15 6.86 14.77
C VAL A 113 0.99 6.63 13.26
N SER A 114 0.29 7.53 12.58
CA SER A 114 0.13 7.47 11.12
C SER A 114 1.49 7.54 10.42
N ALA A 115 2.34 8.48 10.80
CA ALA A 115 3.69 8.60 10.26
C ALA A 115 4.51 7.33 10.48
N HIS A 116 4.45 6.73 11.68
CA HIS A 116 5.11 5.45 11.94
C HIS A 116 4.63 4.35 10.98
N PHE A 117 3.32 4.20 10.78
CA PHE A 117 2.78 3.22 9.85
C PHE A 117 3.31 3.44 8.43
N HIS A 118 3.27 4.69 7.99
CA HIS A 118 3.62 5.15 6.66
C HIS A 118 5.12 5.02 6.32
N GLU A 119 5.99 5.27 7.29
CA GLU A 119 7.44 5.26 7.12
C GLU A 119 8.04 3.86 7.33
N THR A 120 7.52 3.12 8.31
CA THR A 120 8.14 1.85 8.76
C THR A 120 7.13 0.72 8.88
N GLY A 121 5.99 0.95 9.52
CA GLY A 121 5.05 -0.10 9.90
C GLY A 121 4.50 -0.91 8.72
N TYR A 122 4.19 -0.27 7.59
CA TYR A 122 3.75 -0.95 6.38
C TYR A 122 4.86 -1.83 5.78
N ALA A 123 6.11 -1.35 5.78
CA ALA A 123 7.25 -2.12 5.29
C ALA A 123 7.53 -3.36 6.16
N GLU A 124 7.24 -3.28 7.46
CA GLU A 124 7.26 -4.41 8.41
C GLU A 124 6.09 -5.39 8.22
N GLY A 125 5.14 -5.09 7.33
CA GLY A 125 3.96 -5.91 7.08
C GLY A 125 2.83 -5.73 8.10
N ARG A 126 2.84 -4.63 8.86
CA ARG A 126 1.74 -4.29 9.76
C ARG A 126 0.52 -3.80 8.97
N VAL A 127 -0.67 -4.04 9.52
CA VAL A 127 -1.94 -3.63 8.92
C VAL A 127 -2.46 -2.38 9.61
N GLY A 128 -2.68 -1.32 8.84
CA GLY A 128 -3.15 0.00 9.29
C GLY A 128 -4.65 0.08 9.57
N SER A 129 -5.43 -0.92 9.14
CA SER A 129 -6.88 -0.98 9.35
C SER A 129 -7.43 -2.42 9.33
N HIS A 130 -8.67 -2.59 9.81
CA HIS A 130 -9.46 -3.81 9.71
C HIS A 130 -9.74 -4.19 8.27
N ALA A 131 -9.95 -3.22 7.38
CA ALA A 131 -10.11 -3.48 5.95
C ALA A 131 -8.86 -4.16 5.38
N GLN A 132 -7.67 -3.65 5.74
CA GLN A 132 -6.39 -4.25 5.40
C GLN A 132 -6.19 -5.61 6.09
N MET A 133 -6.64 -5.79 7.34
CA MET A 133 -6.51 -7.06 8.06
C MET A 133 -7.41 -8.17 7.48
N ARG A 134 -8.66 -7.88 7.12
CA ARG A 134 -9.57 -8.85 6.50
C ARG A 134 -8.99 -9.37 5.18
N ALA A 135 -8.40 -8.48 4.40
CA ALA A 135 -7.64 -8.84 3.23
C ALA A 135 -6.44 -9.74 3.54
N ALA A 136 -5.64 -9.39 4.55
CA ALA A 136 -4.46 -10.18 4.95
C ALA A 136 -4.80 -11.57 5.51
N ARG A 137 -5.96 -11.76 6.15
CA ARG A 137 -6.42 -13.09 6.62
C ARG A 137 -6.82 -14.00 5.47
N TYR A 138 -7.50 -13.45 4.46
CA TYR A 138 -7.90 -14.18 3.26
C TYR A 138 -6.69 -14.73 2.48
N ILE A 139 -5.58 -13.97 2.43
CA ILE A 139 -4.32 -14.39 1.79
C ILE A 139 -3.65 -15.57 2.53
N ARG A 140 -3.80 -15.64 3.86
CA ARG A 140 -3.19 -16.67 4.71
C ARG A 140 -4.03 -17.95 4.82
N GLY A 141 -5.18 -18.02 4.13
CA GLY A 141 -6.04 -19.20 4.11
C GLY A 141 -6.73 -19.49 5.44
N ALA A 142 -6.91 -18.48 6.30
CA ALA A 142 -7.64 -18.64 7.55
C ALA A 142 -9.07 -18.09 7.39
N GLU A 143 -10.04 -18.99 7.55
CA GLU A 143 -11.48 -18.70 7.63
C GLU A 143 -11.83 -17.78 8.81
#